data_AF-A0A7S7EUA2-F1
#
_entry.id   AF-A0A7S7EUA2-F1
#
_cell.length_a   1.000
_cell.length_b   1.000
_cell.length_c   1.000
_cell.angle_alpha   90.00
_cell.angle_beta   90.00
_cell.angle_gamma   90.00
#
_symmetry.space_group_name_H-M   'P 1'
#
loop_
_entity.id
_entity.type
_entity.pdbx_description
1 polymer ?
#
loop_
_entity_poly.entity_id
_entity_poly.type
_entity_poly.pdbx_seq_one_letter_code
_entity_poly.pdbx_strand_id
1 'polypeptide(L)'
;MDFNGVLVVDFGGQYNQLIARRVREASVYCEIVPYSKCLERVKESKPEGIIFTGGPNSVYEAGAPTLPKEIFEMGIPILGICYGAQLMAHVMGGEVVSPDYKEYGRVKLIQGEKEASGNCASLLFKGIAADSICWMSHTDYIKQVPEGFAVSSFTENCPTASMENVDRKLYAVQFHPEVHHTPFGQDLLKNFLYEVCGCAPDWTMANFAKTKIEEIKNTVGDRKVLCALSGGVDSSVAAVLTHKAIGDNLTCIFVDHGLLRKDEGDQVMEVYGQQFHMKIKRVNAQERFLSKLAGVSDPETKRKIIGAEFIRVFEEESKKLYEEEGGIDFLLQGTIYPDVVESGSGEAAVIKSHHNVGGLPDDMEMELLEPLRLLFKDEVRKVGEEIGIASELVWRQPFPGPGLAIRCLGEITEEKLHIIRESDAILREEVRLNGLEREIWQYFTVLPNIRSVGVMGDFRTYDYTVGIRAVTSVDGMTSDWARIPYDVLEKISNRIVNEVKGVNRIVYDVTSKPPSTIEWE
;
A
#
# COMPACT_ATOMS: atom_id res chain seq x y z
N MET A 1 -20.79 7.16 12.82
CA MET A 1 -19.66 7.90 13.40
C MET A 1 -19.59 9.23 12.70
N ASP A 2 -19.47 10.31 13.44
CA ASP A 2 -19.16 11.61 12.84
C ASP A 2 -17.76 11.53 12.23
N PHE A 3 -17.59 12.05 11.02
CA PHE A 3 -16.31 12.07 10.33
C PHE A 3 -15.40 13.08 11.05
N ASN A 4 -14.37 12.58 11.72
CA ASN A 4 -13.36 13.42 12.39
C ASN A 4 -12.06 13.33 11.60
N GLY A 5 -11.76 14.33 10.78
CA GLY A 5 -10.59 14.32 9.91
C GLY A 5 -10.68 15.26 8.72
N VAL A 6 -9.86 15.00 7.69
CA VAL A 6 -9.75 15.85 6.50
C VAL A 6 -10.07 15.12 5.20
N LEU A 7 -10.60 15.86 4.22
CA LEU A 7 -10.77 15.33 2.86
C LEU A 7 -9.55 15.69 2.00
N VAL A 8 -9.02 14.71 1.26
CA VAL A 8 -8.00 14.92 0.23
C VAL A 8 -8.69 14.86 -1.12
N VAL A 9 -8.86 16.01 -1.77
CA VAL A 9 -9.64 16.10 -3.01
C VAL A 9 -8.71 15.96 -4.21
N ASP A 10 -8.91 14.88 -4.96
CA ASP A 10 -8.07 14.49 -6.07
C ASP A 10 -8.49 15.15 -7.39
N PHE A 11 -7.55 15.86 -7.98
CA PHE A 11 -7.65 16.51 -9.30
C PHE A 11 -6.89 15.73 -10.40
N GLY A 12 -6.54 14.47 -10.16
CA GLY A 12 -5.81 13.60 -11.11
C GLY A 12 -4.29 13.64 -10.94
N GLY A 13 -3.81 14.08 -9.77
CA GLY A 13 -2.39 14.16 -9.47
C GLY A 13 -1.80 12.82 -9.01
N GLN A 14 -0.58 12.52 -9.44
CA GLN A 14 0.14 11.28 -9.07
C GLN A 14 0.42 11.12 -7.57
N TYR A 15 0.30 12.18 -6.76
CA TYR A 15 0.69 12.20 -5.35
C TYR A 15 -0.49 12.21 -4.37
N ASN A 16 -1.72 12.01 -4.84
CA ASN A 16 -2.94 11.96 -4.00
C ASN A 16 -2.81 10.99 -2.79
N GLN A 17 -2.36 9.76 -3.02
CA GLN A 17 -2.16 8.75 -1.97
C GLN A 17 -1.02 9.11 -1.04
N LEU A 18 0.02 9.80 -1.54
CA LEU A 18 1.14 10.23 -0.72
C LEU A 18 0.71 11.33 0.26
N ILE A 19 -0.11 12.29 -0.19
CA ILE A 19 -0.71 13.30 0.69
C ILE A 19 -1.53 12.62 1.79
N ALA A 20 -2.41 11.69 1.43
CA ALA A 20 -3.19 10.94 2.41
C ALA A 20 -2.30 10.20 3.42
N ARG A 21 -1.24 9.53 2.96
CA ARG A 21 -0.26 8.88 3.85
C ARG A 21 0.38 9.87 4.82
N ARG A 22 0.79 11.05 4.37
CA ARG A 22 1.39 12.08 5.25
C ARG A 22 0.42 12.60 6.32
N VAL A 23 -0.86 12.71 5.98
CA VAL A 23 -1.92 13.04 6.94
C VAL A 23 -2.09 11.92 7.97
N ARG A 24 -2.11 10.65 7.55
CA ARG A 24 -2.16 9.50 8.46
C ARG A 24 -0.90 9.38 9.34
N GLU A 25 0.28 9.70 8.82
CA GLU A 25 1.53 9.80 9.57
C GLU A 25 1.49 10.91 10.64
N ALA A 26 0.64 11.92 10.45
CA ALA A 26 0.31 12.92 11.45
C ALA A 26 -0.86 12.49 12.35
N SER A 27 -1.23 11.20 12.42
CA SER A 27 -2.28 10.71 13.31
C SER A 27 -3.63 11.42 13.16
N VAL A 28 -3.95 11.89 11.96
CA VAL A 28 -5.27 12.43 11.60
C VAL A 28 -5.90 11.54 10.55
N TYR A 29 -7.19 11.22 10.70
CA TYR A 29 -7.92 10.45 9.69
C TYR A 29 -8.13 11.29 8.42
N CYS A 30 -8.10 10.63 7.27
CA CYS A 30 -8.39 11.27 6.01
C CYS A 30 -9.01 10.33 4.99
N GLU A 31 -9.73 10.92 4.03
CA GLU A 31 -10.34 10.24 2.91
C GLU A 31 -10.05 10.99 1.61
N ILE A 32 -9.54 10.27 0.61
CA ILE A 32 -9.37 10.70 -0.77
C ILE A 32 -10.71 10.64 -1.49
N VAL A 33 -11.09 11.75 -2.13
CA VAL A 33 -12.36 11.91 -2.83
C VAL A 33 -12.09 12.56 -4.19
N PRO A 34 -12.68 12.09 -5.30
CA PRO A 34 -12.54 12.77 -6.58
C PRO A 34 -13.17 14.17 -6.53
N TYR A 35 -12.57 15.15 -7.23
CA TYR A 35 -13.07 16.53 -7.23
C TYR A 35 -14.56 16.65 -7.57
N SER A 36 -15.08 15.79 -8.46
CA SER A 36 -16.48 15.78 -8.87
C SER A 36 -17.46 15.47 -7.73
N LYS A 37 -17.02 14.78 -6.67
CA LYS A 37 -17.83 14.44 -5.49
C LYS A 37 -17.51 15.29 -4.26
N CYS A 38 -16.59 16.25 -4.39
CA CYS A 38 -16.11 17.06 -3.26
C CYS A 38 -17.26 17.75 -2.50
N LEU A 39 -18.13 18.47 -3.20
CA LEU A 39 -19.19 19.25 -2.55
C LEU A 39 -20.24 18.36 -1.86
N GLU A 40 -20.60 17.24 -2.48
CA GLU A 40 -21.48 16.23 -1.90
C GLU A 40 -20.88 15.67 -0.62
N ARG A 41 -19.63 15.19 -0.69
CA ARG A 41 -18.96 14.61 0.47
C ARG A 41 -18.78 15.62 1.61
N VAL A 42 -18.40 16.86 1.30
CA VAL A 42 -18.24 17.91 2.33
C VAL A 42 -19.56 18.18 3.06
N LYS A 43 -20.69 18.17 2.35
CA LYS A 43 -22.02 18.36 2.95
C LYS A 43 -22.42 17.18 3.85
N GLU A 44 -22.03 15.96 3.47
CA GLU A 44 -22.28 14.75 4.25
C GLU A 44 -21.37 14.61 5.48
N SER A 45 -20.06 14.81 5.29
CA SER A 45 -19.06 14.48 6.30
C SER A 45 -18.67 15.64 7.20
N LYS A 46 -18.83 16.89 6.75
CA LYS A 46 -18.44 18.11 7.49
C LYS A 46 -17.00 18.04 8.02
N PRO A 47 -16.00 17.92 7.13
CA PRO A 47 -14.61 17.69 7.52
C PRO A 47 -14.02 18.88 8.30
N GLU A 48 -13.01 18.62 9.11
CA GLU A 48 -12.26 19.64 9.86
C GLU A 48 -11.35 20.48 8.93
N GLY A 49 -11.02 19.93 7.75
CA GLY A 49 -10.24 20.61 6.73
C GLY A 49 -10.25 19.86 5.40
N ILE A 50 -9.78 20.54 4.36
CA ILE A 50 -9.72 20.00 3.00
C ILE A 50 -8.33 20.25 2.41
N ILE A 51 -7.74 19.25 1.76
CA ILE A 51 -6.49 19.37 1.03
C ILE A 51 -6.79 19.12 -0.45
N PHE A 52 -6.55 20.12 -1.29
CA PHE A 52 -6.66 20.01 -2.75
C PHE A 52 -5.33 19.58 -3.34
N THR A 53 -5.32 18.44 -4.04
CA THR A 53 -4.09 17.88 -4.60
C THR A 53 -3.57 18.68 -5.80
N GLY A 54 -2.35 18.36 -6.21
CA GLY A 54 -1.89 18.71 -7.55
C GLY A 54 -2.67 17.98 -8.65
N GLY A 55 -2.37 18.33 -9.89
CA GLY A 55 -3.00 17.80 -11.11
C GLY A 55 -2.15 18.18 -12.33
N PRO A 56 -2.30 17.46 -13.46
CA PRO A 56 -1.49 17.70 -14.65
C PRO A 56 -1.99 18.86 -15.52
N ASN A 57 -3.24 19.29 -15.33
CA ASN A 57 -3.92 20.27 -16.17
C ASN A 57 -3.53 21.71 -15.85
N SER A 58 -3.73 22.60 -16.82
CA SER A 58 -3.85 24.04 -16.54
C SER A 58 -5.28 24.39 -16.13
N VAL A 59 -5.47 25.35 -15.22
CA VAL A 59 -6.81 25.77 -14.75
C VAL A 59 -7.66 26.43 -15.84
N TYR A 60 -7.06 26.89 -16.94
CA TYR A 60 -7.76 27.50 -18.07
C TYR A 60 -8.07 26.51 -19.21
N GLU A 61 -7.59 25.27 -19.13
CA GLU A 61 -7.87 24.26 -20.15
C GLU A 61 -9.38 23.93 -20.21
N ALA A 62 -9.90 23.73 -21.42
CA ALA A 62 -11.29 23.33 -21.59
C ALA A 62 -11.52 21.94 -20.96
N GLY A 63 -12.46 21.85 -20.02
CA GLY A 63 -12.74 20.62 -19.27
C GLY A 63 -11.78 20.35 -18.11
N ALA A 64 -10.93 21.31 -17.74
CA ALA A 64 -10.05 21.19 -16.59
C ALA A 64 -10.88 20.97 -15.29
N PRO A 65 -10.42 20.08 -14.39
CA PRO A 65 -11.07 19.85 -13.10
C PRO A 65 -11.30 21.14 -12.29
N THR A 66 -12.55 21.47 -11.98
CA THR A 66 -12.87 22.71 -11.25
C THR A 66 -13.89 22.47 -10.14
N LEU A 67 -14.00 23.43 -9.22
CA LEU A 67 -14.94 23.43 -8.11
C LEU A 67 -15.69 24.77 -8.04
N PRO A 68 -16.95 24.78 -7.60
CA PRO A 68 -17.70 26.01 -7.42
C PRO A 68 -17.10 26.87 -6.30
N LYS A 69 -17.18 28.19 -6.45
CA LYS A 69 -16.67 29.16 -5.45
C LYS A 69 -17.22 28.92 -4.04
N GLU A 70 -18.44 28.39 -3.94
CA GLU A 70 -19.10 28.00 -2.68
C GLU A 70 -18.17 27.22 -1.76
N ILE A 71 -17.35 26.30 -2.28
CA ILE A 71 -16.46 25.44 -1.45
C ILE A 71 -15.50 26.27 -0.58
N PHE A 72 -14.98 27.38 -1.12
CA PHE A 72 -14.05 28.27 -0.43
C PHE A 72 -14.76 29.22 0.55
N GLU A 73 -16.10 29.29 0.49
CA GLU A 73 -16.95 30.17 1.29
C GLU A 73 -17.64 29.43 2.45
N MET A 74 -17.52 28.10 2.53
CA MET A 74 -18.13 27.26 3.57
C MET A 74 -17.49 27.41 4.97
N GLY A 75 -16.40 28.17 5.10
CA GLY A 75 -15.70 28.38 6.37
C GLY A 75 -14.88 27.17 6.84
N ILE A 76 -14.68 26.18 5.98
CA ILE A 76 -13.82 25.02 6.23
C ILE A 76 -12.38 25.38 5.81
N PRO A 77 -11.35 25.09 6.62
CA PRO A 77 -9.96 25.27 6.25
C PRO A 77 -9.58 24.52 4.97
N ILE A 78 -8.86 25.17 4.05
CA ILE A 78 -8.43 24.54 2.79
C ILE A 78 -6.94 24.76 2.57
N LEU A 79 -6.21 23.69 2.23
CA LEU A 79 -4.84 23.73 1.72
C LEU A 79 -4.81 23.33 0.24
N GLY A 80 -4.46 24.25 -0.66
CA GLY A 80 -4.22 23.97 -2.07
C GLY A 80 -2.76 23.61 -2.35
N ILE A 81 -2.50 22.49 -3.02
CA ILE A 81 -1.16 22.06 -3.44
C ILE A 81 -1.06 22.10 -4.97
N CYS A 82 -0.11 22.85 -5.50
CA CYS A 82 0.16 23.00 -6.94
C CYS A 82 -1.10 23.35 -7.75
N TYR A 83 -1.74 22.40 -8.44
CA TYR A 83 -3.01 22.63 -9.14
C TYR A 83 -4.11 23.13 -8.19
N GLY A 84 -4.23 22.56 -7.00
CA GLY A 84 -5.18 23.03 -5.99
C GLY A 84 -4.93 24.49 -5.58
N ALA A 85 -3.67 24.93 -5.56
CA ALA A 85 -3.30 26.33 -5.31
C ALA A 85 -3.71 27.25 -6.47
N GLN A 86 -3.44 26.82 -7.70
CA GLN A 86 -3.82 27.55 -8.91
C GLN A 86 -5.34 27.66 -9.05
N LEU A 87 -6.07 26.57 -8.78
CA LEU A 87 -7.53 26.54 -8.81
C LEU A 87 -8.11 27.50 -7.78
N MET A 88 -7.57 27.49 -6.55
CA MET A 88 -7.95 28.43 -5.51
C MET A 88 -7.73 29.88 -5.96
N ALA A 89 -6.55 30.19 -6.53
CA ALA A 89 -6.26 31.53 -7.04
C ALA A 89 -7.25 31.93 -8.15
N HIS A 90 -7.45 31.05 -9.13
CA HIS A 90 -8.32 31.29 -10.28
C HIS A 90 -9.78 31.55 -9.88
N VAL A 91 -10.38 30.66 -9.08
CA VAL A 91 -11.80 30.75 -8.67
C VAL A 91 -12.04 31.96 -7.76
N MET A 92 -11.03 32.38 -7.01
CA MET A 92 -11.12 33.51 -6.09
C MET A 92 -10.79 34.87 -6.73
N GLY A 93 -10.45 34.91 -8.02
CA GLY A 93 -10.23 36.14 -8.78
C GLY A 93 -8.78 36.60 -8.89
N GLY A 94 -7.81 35.73 -8.61
CA GLY A 94 -6.40 35.93 -8.93
C GLY A 94 -6.04 35.64 -10.39
N GLU A 95 -4.77 35.81 -10.75
CA GLU A 95 -4.23 35.58 -12.10
C GLU A 95 -3.22 34.42 -12.06
N VAL A 96 -3.45 33.39 -12.87
CA VAL A 96 -2.53 32.26 -13.09
C VAL A 96 -1.94 32.38 -14.50
N VAL A 97 -0.64 32.14 -14.66
CA VAL A 97 0.06 32.29 -15.94
C VAL A 97 0.96 31.10 -16.21
N SER A 98 0.98 30.66 -17.48
CA SER A 98 1.96 29.70 -17.99
C SER A 98 3.25 30.44 -18.41
N PRO A 99 4.39 30.27 -17.72
CA PRO A 99 5.68 30.84 -18.10
C PRO A 99 6.29 30.12 -19.32
N ASP A 100 7.21 30.81 -20.00
CA ASP A 100 8.03 30.22 -21.07
C ASP A 100 9.02 29.16 -20.57
N TYR A 101 9.35 29.18 -19.27
CA TYR A 101 10.30 28.28 -18.61
C TYR A 101 9.61 27.52 -17.47
N LYS A 102 9.77 26.19 -17.45
CA LYS A 102 9.19 25.33 -16.41
C LYS A 102 10.19 25.15 -15.27
N GLU A 103 9.73 25.35 -14.03
CA GLU A 103 10.55 25.12 -12.83
C GLU A 103 10.24 23.73 -12.26
N TYR A 104 11.17 22.80 -12.45
CA TYR A 104 11.12 21.46 -11.87
C TYR A 104 12.37 21.23 -11.03
N GLY A 105 12.18 20.85 -9.77
CA GLY A 105 13.27 20.35 -8.93
C GLY A 105 13.40 21.04 -7.58
N ARG A 106 14.61 20.93 -7.01
CA ARG A 106 14.94 21.51 -5.71
C ARG A 106 15.16 23.00 -5.83
N VAL A 107 14.34 23.78 -5.14
CA VAL A 107 14.40 25.24 -5.15
C VAL A 107 14.46 25.77 -3.73
N LYS A 108 15.24 26.83 -3.52
CA LYS A 108 15.29 27.54 -2.26
C LYS A 108 14.02 28.37 -2.09
N LEU A 109 13.26 28.08 -1.04
CA LEU A 109 12.09 28.85 -0.65
C LEU A 109 12.54 30.03 0.22
N ILE A 110 12.02 31.21 -0.07
CA ILE A 110 12.24 32.42 0.73
C ILE A 110 10.92 32.76 1.41
N GLN A 111 10.89 32.68 2.73
CA GLN A 111 9.73 33.10 3.54
C GLN A 111 9.74 34.61 3.76
N GLY A 112 8.57 35.25 3.73
CA GLY A 112 8.41 36.69 4.00
C GLY A 112 8.18 37.56 2.76
N GLU A 113 8.01 38.86 2.98
CA GLU A 113 7.54 39.82 1.96
C GLU A 113 8.65 40.31 1.02
N LYS A 114 8.30 40.51 -0.25
CA LYS A 114 9.10 41.37 -1.15
C LYS A 114 8.88 42.85 -0.83
N GLU A 115 7.64 43.30 -0.54
CA GLU A 115 7.31 44.63 0.02
C GLU A 115 5.93 44.65 0.75
N ALA A 116 5.96 44.93 2.06
CA ALA A 116 4.97 45.52 2.99
C ALA A 116 3.50 45.01 3.12
N SER A 117 3.19 44.36 4.25
CA SER A 117 2.37 44.84 5.37
C SER A 117 2.31 43.86 6.56
N GLY A 118 3.40 43.79 7.32
CA GLY A 118 3.33 43.57 8.76
C GLY A 118 3.44 42.12 9.24
N ASN A 119 4.07 41.98 10.40
CA ASN A 119 4.36 40.76 11.15
C ASN A 119 3.12 39.84 11.26
N CYS A 120 2.95 38.92 10.32
CA CYS A 120 2.12 37.74 10.50
C CYS A 120 3.02 36.53 10.26
N ALA A 121 3.53 35.94 11.33
CA ALA A 121 4.17 34.64 11.23
C ALA A 121 3.12 33.65 10.73
N SER A 122 3.23 33.23 9.47
CA SER A 122 2.30 32.27 8.86
C SER A 122 2.18 31.02 9.74
N LEU A 123 0.96 30.66 10.11
CA LEU A 123 0.69 29.43 10.86
C LEU A 123 1.20 28.20 10.10
N LEU A 124 1.11 28.23 8.77
CA LEU A 124 1.55 27.15 7.90
C LEU A 124 3.07 26.92 7.99
N PHE A 125 3.85 27.99 8.15
CA PHE A 125 5.32 27.95 8.23
C PHE A 125 5.87 27.97 9.67
N LYS A 126 5.02 27.79 10.68
CA LYS A 126 5.43 27.75 12.10
C LYS A 126 6.56 26.72 12.31
N GLY A 127 7.71 27.19 12.80
CA GLY A 127 8.87 26.34 13.09
C GLY A 127 9.71 25.91 11.87
N ILE A 128 9.40 26.39 10.66
CA ILE A 128 10.12 26.07 9.42
C ILE A 128 11.16 27.16 9.13
N ALA A 129 12.41 26.77 8.84
CA ALA A 129 13.50 27.71 8.56
C ALA A 129 13.24 28.54 7.28
N ALA A 130 13.63 29.81 7.31
CA ALA A 130 13.36 30.78 6.24
C ALA A 130 14.08 30.48 4.91
N ASP A 131 15.13 29.66 4.92
CA ASP A 131 15.96 29.29 3.78
C ASP A 131 15.79 27.82 3.34
N SER A 132 14.63 27.24 3.66
CA SER A 132 14.31 25.83 3.40
C SER A 132 14.27 25.47 1.91
N ILE A 133 14.54 24.21 1.61
CA ILE A 133 14.50 23.66 0.24
C ILE A 133 13.18 22.94 0.02
N CYS A 134 12.51 23.23 -1.09
CA CYS A 134 11.28 22.58 -1.49
C CYS A 134 11.37 21.95 -2.88
N TRP A 135 10.46 21.04 -3.18
CA TRP A 135 10.30 20.44 -4.50
C TRP A 135 9.23 21.17 -5.30
N MET A 136 9.67 22.03 -6.22
CA MET A 136 8.80 22.73 -7.17
C MET A 136 8.50 21.83 -8.35
N SER A 137 7.23 21.78 -8.74
CA SER A 137 6.78 21.02 -9.92
C SER A 137 5.48 21.62 -10.43
N HIS A 138 5.59 22.76 -11.11
CA HIS A 138 4.44 23.45 -11.67
C HIS A 138 4.71 23.90 -13.11
N THR A 139 3.70 23.73 -13.96
CA THR A 139 3.69 24.31 -15.31
C THR A 139 3.23 25.74 -15.25
N ASP A 140 2.18 26.03 -14.48
CA ASP A 140 1.64 27.39 -14.29
C ASP A 140 2.03 27.93 -12.91
N TYR A 141 2.06 29.25 -12.76
CA TYR A 141 2.27 29.90 -11.46
C TYR A 141 1.24 30.99 -11.20
N ILE A 142 1.05 31.32 -9.93
CA ILE A 142 0.15 32.39 -9.49
C ILE A 142 0.89 33.72 -9.62
N LYS A 143 0.51 34.52 -10.61
CA LYS A 143 1.09 35.83 -10.89
C LYS A 143 0.51 36.91 -9.97
N GLN A 144 -0.80 36.85 -9.73
CA GLN A 144 -1.50 37.77 -8.84
C GLN A 144 -2.37 36.98 -7.88
N VAL A 145 -2.16 37.18 -6.57
CA VAL A 145 -3.00 36.57 -5.54
C VAL A 145 -4.40 37.22 -5.51
N PRO A 146 -5.45 36.48 -5.12
CA PRO A 146 -6.80 37.04 -4.99
C PRO A 146 -6.89 38.13 -3.91
N GLU A 147 -7.95 38.94 -3.94
CA GLU A 147 -8.21 39.92 -2.89
C GLU A 147 -8.32 39.25 -1.51
N GLY A 148 -7.66 39.82 -0.51
CA GLY A 148 -7.61 39.29 0.85
C GLY A 148 -6.60 38.17 1.08
N PHE A 149 -5.84 37.76 0.05
CA PHE A 149 -4.68 36.87 0.21
C PHE A 149 -3.38 37.67 0.32
N ALA A 150 -2.46 37.15 1.14
CA ALA A 150 -1.08 37.62 1.23
C ALA A 150 -0.13 36.54 0.70
N VAL A 151 0.98 36.96 0.10
CA VAL A 151 2.06 36.04 -0.31
C VAL A 151 2.90 35.72 0.93
N SER A 152 2.96 34.43 1.30
CA SER A 152 3.70 33.97 2.48
C SER A 152 5.13 33.48 2.14
N SER A 153 5.38 33.09 0.89
CA SER A 153 6.73 32.76 0.42
C SER A 153 6.86 32.86 -1.10
N PHE A 154 8.10 32.98 -1.57
CA PHE A 154 8.47 33.10 -2.99
C PHE A 154 9.77 32.35 -3.31
N THR A 155 10.04 32.13 -4.59
CA THR A 155 11.36 31.69 -5.10
C THR A 155 11.93 32.73 -6.05
N GLU A 156 13.13 32.48 -6.60
CA GLU A 156 13.73 33.36 -7.60
C GLU A 156 12.85 33.50 -8.86
N ASN A 157 12.21 32.40 -9.27
CA ASN A 157 11.42 32.33 -10.52
C ASN A 157 9.90 32.30 -10.29
N CYS A 158 9.44 32.06 -9.06
CA CYS A 158 8.01 31.98 -8.73
C CYS A 158 7.65 33.07 -7.70
N PRO A 159 6.94 34.14 -8.11
CA PRO A 159 6.61 35.27 -7.24
C PRO A 159 5.67 34.89 -6.09
N THR A 160 4.86 33.84 -6.29
CA THR A 160 3.92 33.32 -5.30
C THR A 160 4.16 31.82 -5.13
N ALA A 161 5.13 31.46 -4.30
CA ALA A 161 5.37 30.05 -3.95
C ALA A 161 4.38 29.56 -2.88
N SER A 162 3.87 30.46 -2.05
CA SER A 162 2.69 30.22 -1.21
C SER A 162 1.88 31.49 -0.99
N MET A 163 0.57 31.32 -0.75
CA MET A 163 -0.35 32.39 -0.40
C MET A 163 -1.32 31.95 0.69
N GLU A 164 -1.80 32.89 1.48
CA GLU A 164 -2.73 32.63 2.57
C GLU A 164 -3.77 33.73 2.75
N ASN A 165 -4.98 33.34 3.13
CA ASN A 165 -6.03 34.18 3.67
C ASN A 165 -6.37 33.65 5.06
N VAL A 166 -5.80 34.28 6.09
CA VAL A 166 -5.88 33.81 7.49
C VAL A 166 -7.32 33.86 8.01
N ASP A 167 -8.06 34.92 7.69
CA ASP A 167 -9.45 35.11 8.15
C ASP A 167 -10.38 34.00 7.63
N ARG A 168 -10.16 33.55 6.39
CA ARG A 168 -10.93 32.47 5.75
C ARG A 168 -10.28 31.09 5.90
N LYS A 169 -9.12 31.00 6.54
CA LYS A 169 -8.31 29.78 6.69
C LYS A 169 -8.01 29.09 5.35
N LEU A 170 -7.74 29.86 4.30
CA LEU A 170 -7.39 29.35 2.98
C LEU A 170 -5.88 29.49 2.78
N TYR A 171 -5.20 28.38 2.53
CA TYR A 171 -3.76 28.31 2.38
C TYR A 171 -3.42 27.63 1.06
N ALA A 172 -2.33 28.01 0.43
CA ALA A 172 -1.92 27.42 -0.83
C ALA A 172 -0.40 27.41 -1.00
N VAL A 173 0.13 26.34 -1.59
CA VAL A 173 1.55 26.16 -1.89
C VAL A 173 1.74 25.66 -3.33
N GLN A 174 2.78 26.18 -4.00
CA GLN A 174 3.12 25.82 -5.39
C GLN A 174 4.14 24.67 -5.49
N PHE A 175 4.62 24.20 -4.33
CA PHE A 175 5.52 23.04 -4.18
C PHE A 175 4.78 21.86 -3.54
N HIS A 176 5.40 20.68 -3.58
CA HIS A 176 4.85 19.44 -3.02
C HIS A 176 5.40 19.17 -1.61
N PRO A 177 4.65 19.44 -0.52
CA PRO A 177 5.08 19.11 0.84
C PRO A 177 5.05 17.60 1.14
N GLU A 178 4.35 16.80 0.34
CA GLU A 178 4.17 15.37 0.58
C GLU A 178 5.39 14.52 0.22
N VAL A 179 6.27 15.03 -0.66
CA VAL A 179 7.45 14.31 -1.16
C VAL A 179 8.64 14.49 -0.23
N HIS A 180 9.46 13.44 -0.09
CA HIS A 180 10.69 13.47 0.71
C HIS A 180 11.71 14.54 0.26
N HIS A 181 11.60 15.03 -0.98
CA HIS A 181 12.43 16.10 -1.50
C HIS A 181 12.16 17.48 -0.88
N THR A 182 11.05 17.63 -0.14
CA THR A 182 10.73 18.80 0.69
C THR A 182 10.91 18.41 2.16
N PRO A 183 12.09 18.62 2.78
CA PRO A 183 12.40 18.03 4.10
C PRO A 183 11.46 18.50 5.22
N PHE A 184 10.96 19.73 5.14
CA PHE A 184 10.02 20.32 6.10
C PHE A 184 8.55 20.02 5.79
N GLY A 185 8.28 19.26 4.72
CA GLY A 185 6.93 19.11 4.19
C GLY A 185 5.96 18.44 5.18
N GLN A 186 6.46 17.49 5.98
CA GLN A 186 5.65 16.88 7.05
C GLN A 186 5.31 17.87 8.17
N ASP A 187 6.22 18.78 8.52
CA ASP A 187 5.95 19.81 9.53
C ASP A 187 4.94 20.83 9.02
N LEU A 188 5.00 21.19 7.74
CA LEU A 188 4.01 22.06 7.09
C LEU A 188 2.61 21.43 7.11
N LEU A 189 2.50 20.14 6.77
CA LEU A 189 1.22 19.43 6.82
C LEU A 189 0.68 19.34 8.25
N LYS A 190 1.54 19.07 9.24
CA LYS A 190 1.16 19.10 10.67
C LYS A 190 0.66 20.47 11.11
N ASN A 191 1.31 21.55 10.67
CA ASN A 191 0.86 22.90 10.98
C ASN A 191 -0.55 23.16 10.41
N PHE A 192 -0.82 22.76 9.17
CA PHE A 192 -2.16 22.87 8.60
C PHE A 192 -3.18 22.05 9.43
N LEU A 193 -2.89 20.78 9.69
CA LEU A 193 -3.81 19.88 10.40
C LEU A 193 -4.09 20.32 11.84
N TYR A 194 -3.06 20.69 12.60
CA TYR A 194 -3.22 20.96 14.03
C TYR A 194 -3.49 22.44 14.34
N GLU A 195 -2.80 23.36 13.67
CA GLU A 195 -2.89 24.78 14.00
C GLU A 195 -4.02 25.47 13.23
N VAL A 196 -4.29 25.05 11.99
CA VAL A 196 -5.32 25.67 11.13
C VAL A 196 -6.66 24.95 11.28
N CYS A 197 -6.66 23.62 11.07
CA CYS A 197 -7.88 22.80 11.15
C CYS A 197 -8.28 22.52 12.60
N GLY A 198 -7.31 22.38 13.50
CA GLY A 198 -7.57 22.01 14.89
C GLY A 198 -7.83 20.52 15.08
N CYS A 199 -7.40 19.68 14.14
CA CYS A 199 -7.56 18.23 14.22
C CYS A 199 -6.89 17.67 15.47
N ALA A 200 -7.54 16.73 16.14
CA ALA A 200 -6.91 15.95 17.20
C ALA A 200 -6.06 14.80 16.60
N PRO A 201 -4.89 14.48 17.17
CA PRO A 201 -4.09 13.33 16.76
C PRO A 201 -4.65 12.01 17.33
N ASP A 202 -5.93 11.71 17.06
CA ASP A 202 -6.68 10.59 17.64
C ASP A 202 -6.67 9.33 16.77
N TRP A 203 -6.21 9.43 15.51
CA TRP A 203 -6.03 8.33 14.59
C TRP A 203 -4.77 7.52 14.96
N THR A 204 -4.96 6.63 15.94
CA THR A 204 -3.96 5.66 16.38
C THR A 204 -4.44 4.25 16.09
N MET A 205 -3.50 3.33 15.85
CA MET A 205 -3.83 1.95 15.49
C MET A 205 -4.46 1.17 16.65
N ALA A 206 -4.12 1.53 17.89
CA ALA A 206 -4.78 1.02 19.09
C ALA A 206 -6.25 1.46 19.17
N ASN A 207 -6.53 2.77 18.96
CA ASN A 207 -7.91 3.26 18.93
C ASN A 207 -8.69 2.65 17.77
N PHE A 208 -8.09 2.60 16.58
CA PHE A 208 -8.70 1.99 15.40
C PHE A 208 -9.08 0.53 15.67
N ALA A 209 -8.14 -0.28 16.18
CA ALA A 209 -8.40 -1.69 16.45
C ALA A 209 -9.54 -1.87 17.45
N LYS A 210 -9.54 -1.12 18.56
CA LYS A 210 -10.62 -1.17 19.57
C LYS A 210 -11.97 -0.82 18.96
N THR A 211 -12.05 0.32 18.28
CA THR A 211 -13.28 0.80 17.64
C THR A 211 -13.78 -0.18 16.59
N LYS A 212 -12.89 -0.72 15.75
CA LYS A 212 -13.25 -1.66 14.70
C LYS A 212 -13.75 -2.99 15.26
N ILE A 213 -13.17 -3.48 16.36
CA ILE A 213 -13.67 -4.67 17.06
C ILE A 213 -15.11 -4.45 17.54
N GLU A 214 -15.41 -3.30 18.14
CA GLU A 214 -16.77 -2.96 18.58
C GLU A 214 -17.75 -2.86 17.39
N GLU A 215 -17.34 -2.22 16.29
CA GLU A 215 -18.14 -2.13 15.06
C GLU A 215 -18.43 -3.50 14.44
N ILE A 216 -17.42 -4.37 14.31
CA ILE A 216 -17.60 -5.74 13.81
C ILE A 216 -18.58 -6.49 14.70
N LYS A 217 -18.41 -6.40 16.03
CA LYS A 217 -19.30 -7.07 16.99
C LYS A 217 -20.75 -6.59 16.85
N ASN A 218 -20.98 -5.30 16.68
CA ASN A 218 -22.33 -4.73 16.50
C ASN A 218 -22.93 -5.08 15.13
N THR A 219 -22.09 -5.17 14.10
CA THR A 219 -22.53 -5.46 12.72
C THR A 219 -22.87 -6.93 12.56
N VAL A 220 -21.97 -7.82 12.99
CA VAL A 220 -22.11 -9.27 12.83
C VAL A 220 -23.04 -9.85 13.90
N GLY A 221 -22.87 -9.45 15.17
CA GLY A 221 -23.58 -10.07 16.29
C GLY A 221 -23.24 -11.55 16.41
N ASP A 222 -24.26 -12.41 16.43
CA ASP A 222 -24.13 -13.86 16.53
C ASP A 222 -24.07 -14.57 15.16
N ARG A 223 -24.05 -13.80 14.06
CA ARG A 223 -23.98 -14.31 12.68
C ARG A 223 -22.63 -14.93 12.35
N LYS A 224 -22.60 -15.78 11.32
CA LYS A 224 -21.41 -16.54 10.93
C LYS A 224 -20.60 -15.80 9.86
N VAL A 225 -19.28 -15.84 10.00
CA VAL A 225 -18.34 -15.19 9.09
C VAL A 225 -17.36 -16.22 8.55
N LEU A 226 -17.24 -16.27 7.22
CA LEU A 226 -16.26 -17.06 6.50
C LEU A 226 -15.08 -16.18 6.08
N CYS A 227 -13.86 -16.70 6.20
CA CYS A 227 -12.65 -16.02 5.74
C CYS A 227 -11.77 -16.93 4.89
N ALA A 228 -11.33 -16.45 3.73
CA ALA A 228 -10.23 -17.05 2.98
C ALA A 228 -8.89 -16.60 3.57
N LEU A 229 -8.26 -17.44 4.39
CA LEU A 229 -6.96 -17.14 4.99
C LEU A 229 -5.86 -17.52 3.99
N SER A 230 -5.12 -16.52 3.50
CA SER A 230 -4.02 -16.75 2.54
C SER A 230 -2.64 -16.85 3.20
N GLY A 231 -2.53 -16.55 4.50
CA GLY A 231 -1.24 -16.40 5.20
C GLY A 231 -0.55 -15.05 4.94
N GLY A 232 -1.10 -14.22 4.04
CA GLY A 232 -0.68 -12.83 3.87
C GLY A 232 -1.05 -11.96 5.07
N VAL A 233 -0.36 -10.82 5.21
CA VAL A 233 -0.55 -9.90 6.35
C VAL A 233 -1.99 -9.38 6.42
N ASP A 234 -2.60 -9.00 5.29
CA ASP A 234 -3.92 -8.35 5.33
C ASP A 234 -5.03 -9.32 5.73
N SER A 235 -5.05 -10.52 5.13
CA SER A 235 -6.01 -11.58 5.48
C SER A 235 -5.84 -12.03 6.94
N SER A 236 -4.60 -12.13 7.40
CA SER A 236 -4.29 -12.50 8.78
C SER A 236 -4.73 -11.45 9.79
N VAL A 237 -4.42 -10.16 9.55
CA VAL A 237 -4.84 -9.07 10.43
C VAL A 237 -6.36 -8.94 10.44
N ALA A 238 -7.01 -9.03 9.29
CA ALA A 238 -8.47 -9.01 9.20
C ALA A 238 -9.10 -10.17 9.99
N ALA A 239 -8.54 -11.38 9.87
CA ALA A 239 -9.04 -12.57 10.54
C ALA A 239 -8.84 -12.49 12.07
N VAL A 240 -7.67 -12.09 12.56
CA VAL A 240 -7.43 -11.93 14.01
C VAL A 240 -8.30 -10.80 14.59
N LEU A 241 -8.44 -9.68 13.88
CA LEU A 241 -9.29 -8.57 14.31
C LEU A 241 -10.76 -9.00 14.42
N THR A 242 -11.26 -9.75 13.44
CA THR A 242 -12.63 -10.29 13.44
C THR A 242 -12.80 -11.35 14.52
N HIS A 243 -11.83 -12.25 14.70
CA HIS A 243 -11.85 -13.26 15.76
C HIS A 243 -11.92 -12.64 17.14
N LYS A 244 -11.19 -11.54 17.40
CA LYS A 244 -11.31 -10.80 18.67
C LYS A 244 -12.69 -10.19 18.89
N ALA A 245 -13.44 -9.91 17.82
CA ALA A 245 -14.79 -9.34 17.90
C ALA A 245 -15.88 -10.39 18.14
N ILE A 246 -15.81 -11.54 17.45
CA ILE A 246 -16.90 -12.53 17.41
C ILE A 246 -16.50 -13.96 17.82
N GLY A 247 -15.22 -14.20 18.12
CA GLY A 247 -14.69 -15.49 18.55
C GLY A 247 -14.95 -16.61 17.55
N ASP A 248 -15.66 -17.64 18.02
CA ASP A 248 -15.96 -18.89 17.33
C ASP A 248 -16.98 -18.79 16.19
N ASN A 249 -17.53 -17.60 15.97
CA ASN A 249 -18.39 -17.31 14.81
C ASN A 249 -17.59 -17.00 13.54
N LEU A 250 -16.27 -16.82 13.65
CA LEU A 250 -15.37 -16.79 12.52
C LEU A 250 -14.85 -18.19 12.21
N THR A 251 -15.00 -18.62 10.95
CA THR A 251 -14.34 -19.81 10.41
C THR A 251 -13.45 -19.42 9.24
N CYS A 252 -12.18 -19.80 9.29
CA CYS A 252 -11.21 -19.56 8.23
C CYS A 252 -10.98 -20.84 7.41
N ILE A 253 -10.88 -20.69 6.09
CA ILE A 253 -10.40 -21.73 5.19
C ILE A 253 -8.99 -21.35 4.74
N PHE A 254 -8.03 -22.25 4.96
CA PHE A 254 -6.66 -22.10 4.49
C PHE A 254 -6.36 -23.19 3.45
N VAL A 255 -6.16 -22.80 2.19
CA VAL A 255 -5.88 -23.74 1.09
C VAL A 255 -4.37 -23.86 0.90
N ASP A 256 -3.83 -25.02 1.28
CA ASP A 256 -2.44 -25.39 1.00
C ASP A 256 -2.36 -26.02 -0.39
N HIS A 257 -2.13 -25.18 -1.40
CA HIS A 257 -1.98 -25.58 -2.80
C HIS A 257 -0.59 -26.18 -3.11
N GLY A 258 0.28 -26.38 -2.11
CA GLY A 258 1.60 -26.97 -2.29
C GLY A 258 2.60 -26.08 -3.02
N LEU A 259 2.34 -24.79 -3.19
CA LEU A 259 3.30 -23.82 -3.77
C LEU A 259 3.70 -22.76 -2.75
N LEU A 260 3.55 -23.05 -1.46
CA LEU A 260 3.95 -22.20 -0.36
C LEU A 260 5.43 -22.42 0.01
N ARG A 261 5.96 -21.53 0.86
CA ARG A 261 7.31 -21.68 1.42
C ARG A 261 7.39 -22.90 2.33
N LYS A 262 8.62 -23.31 2.63
CA LYS A 262 8.90 -24.38 3.59
C LYS A 262 8.16 -24.12 4.91
N ASP A 263 7.43 -25.14 5.37
CA ASP A 263 6.67 -25.20 6.62
C ASP A 263 5.60 -24.11 6.81
N GLU A 264 5.23 -23.38 5.75
CA GLU A 264 4.33 -22.23 5.85
C GLU A 264 2.92 -22.64 6.29
N GLY A 265 2.39 -23.73 5.76
CA GLY A 265 1.07 -24.24 6.17
C GLY A 265 1.03 -24.68 7.64
N ASP A 266 2.11 -25.27 8.14
CA ASP A 266 2.21 -25.69 9.55
C ASP A 266 2.32 -24.47 10.47
N GLN A 267 3.15 -23.48 10.11
CA GLN A 267 3.27 -22.23 10.85
C GLN A 267 1.95 -21.46 10.93
N VAL A 268 1.16 -21.43 9.85
CA VAL A 268 -0.18 -20.80 9.86
C VAL A 268 -1.09 -21.50 10.87
N MET A 269 -1.10 -22.84 10.91
CA MET A 269 -1.92 -23.60 11.86
C MET A 269 -1.44 -23.46 13.30
N GLU A 270 -0.12 -23.41 13.53
CA GLU A 270 0.47 -23.21 14.85
C GLU A 270 0.10 -21.81 15.38
N VAL A 271 0.39 -20.76 14.63
CA VAL A 271 0.14 -19.38 15.06
C VAL A 271 -1.36 -19.14 15.22
N TYR A 272 -2.13 -19.25 14.13
CA TYR A 272 -3.51 -18.79 14.15
C TYR A 272 -4.45 -19.84 14.76
N GLY A 273 -4.20 -21.13 14.54
CA GLY A 273 -5.03 -22.20 15.09
C GLY A 273 -4.74 -22.47 16.57
N GLN A 274 -3.47 -22.59 16.96
CA GLN A 274 -3.11 -22.97 18.34
C GLN A 274 -2.91 -21.78 19.27
N GLN A 275 -2.19 -20.73 18.85
CA GLN A 275 -1.91 -19.58 19.73
C GLN A 275 -3.09 -18.61 19.81
N PHE A 276 -3.76 -18.34 18.68
CA PHE A 276 -4.96 -17.48 18.64
C PHE A 276 -6.27 -18.24 18.84
N HIS A 277 -6.26 -19.58 18.89
CA HIS A 277 -7.45 -20.43 19.04
C HIS A 277 -8.52 -20.19 17.96
N MET A 278 -8.12 -19.82 16.74
CA MET A 278 -9.06 -19.61 15.64
C MET A 278 -9.50 -20.95 15.03
N LYS A 279 -10.77 -21.02 14.60
CA LYS A 279 -11.28 -22.14 13.81
C LYS A 279 -10.75 -22.05 12.38
N ILE A 280 -9.78 -22.91 12.04
CA ILE A 280 -9.17 -22.94 10.72
C ILE A 280 -9.32 -24.33 10.11
N LYS A 281 -9.98 -24.40 8.95
CA LYS A 281 -10.05 -25.57 8.09
C LYS A 281 -8.89 -25.53 7.10
N ARG A 282 -7.85 -26.34 7.36
CA ARG A 282 -6.75 -26.54 6.40
C ARG A 282 -7.18 -27.52 5.31
N VAL A 283 -7.05 -27.10 4.07
CA VAL A 283 -7.39 -27.89 2.87
C VAL A 283 -6.10 -28.18 2.13
N ASN A 284 -5.65 -29.43 2.20
CA ASN A 284 -4.44 -29.85 1.50
C ASN A 284 -4.79 -30.20 0.05
N ALA A 285 -4.40 -29.33 -0.89
CA ALA A 285 -4.73 -29.44 -2.30
C ALA A 285 -3.49 -29.63 -3.20
N GLN A 286 -2.30 -29.87 -2.63
CA GLN A 286 -1.04 -30.00 -3.38
C GLN A 286 -1.15 -30.92 -4.62
N GLU A 287 -1.61 -32.16 -4.47
CA GLU A 287 -1.72 -33.10 -5.60
C GLU A 287 -2.63 -32.57 -6.72
N ARG A 288 -3.74 -31.92 -6.35
CA ARG A 288 -4.71 -31.33 -7.28
C ARG A 288 -4.12 -30.17 -8.07
N PHE A 289 -3.30 -29.32 -7.45
CA PHE A 289 -2.62 -28.23 -8.16
C PHE A 289 -1.45 -28.73 -9.01
N LEU A 290 -0.60 -29.59 -8.46
CA LEU A 290 0.59 -30.09 -9.18
C LEU A 290 0.21 -30.93 -10.41
N SER A 291 -0.86 -31.73 -10.33
CA SER A 291 -1.35 -32.50 -11.48
C SER A 291 -1.83 -31.60 -12.63
N LYS A 292 -2.41 -30.44 -12.33
CA LYS A 292 -2.84 -29.46 -13.36
C LYS A 292 -1.70 -28.62 -13.92
N LEU A 293 -0.61 -28.47 -13.17
CA LEU A 293 0.58 -27.73 -13.60
C LEU A 293 1.60 -28.62 -14.32
N ALA A 294 1.40 -29.93 -14.35
CA ALA A 294 2.25 -30.88 -15.05
C ALA A 294 2.36 -30.52 -16.55
N GLY A 295 3.59 -30.44 -17.06
CA GLY A 295 3.88 -30.05 -18.44
C GLY A 295 3.64 -28.57 -18.79
N VAL A 296 3.22 -27.72 -17.84
CA VAL A 296 2.94 -26.30 -18.10
C VAL A 296 4.18 -25.47 -17.83
N SER A 297 4.71 -24.82 -18.86
CA SER A 297 5.89 -23.94 -18.77
C SER A 297 5.57 -22.44 -18.89
N ASP A 298 4.47 -22.09 -19.56
CA ASP A 298 4.09 -20.69 -19.80
C ASP A 298 3.61 -20.00 -18.51
N PRO A 299 4.21 -18.88 -18.09
CA PRO A 299 3.92 -18.25 -16.80
C PRO A 299 2.49 -17.72 -16.68
N GLU A 300 1.93 -17.16 -17.75
CA GLU A 300 0.55 -16.67 -17.78
C GLU A 300 -0.45 -17.82 -17.63
N THR A 301 -0.18 -18.94 -18.31
CA THR A 301 -0.97 -20.16 -18.17
C THR A 301 -0.88 -20.73 -16.75
N LYS A 302 0.31 -20.75 -16.14
CA LYS A 302 0.47 -21.14 -14.72
C LYS A 302 -0.38 -20.28 -13.78
N ARG A 303 -0.33 -18.95 -13.94
CA ARG A 303 -1.12 -18.00 -13.14
C ARG A 303 -2.62 -18.26 -13.27
N LYS A 304 -3.12 -18.45 -14.50
CA LYS A 304 -4.53 -18.74 -14.76
C LYS A 304 -4.99 -20.06 -14.15
N ILE A 305 -4.19 -21.12 -14.29
CA ILE A 305 -4.50 -22.44 -13.71
C ILE A 305 -4.58 -22.35 -12.18
N ILE A 306 -3.59 -21.72 -11.53
CA ILE A 306 -3.55 -21.63 -10.07
C ILE A 306 -4.72 -20.79 -9.54
N GLY A 307 -4.99 -19.63 -10.16
CA GLY A 307 -6.11 -18.78 -9.75
C GLY A 307 -7.47 -19.47 -9.88
N ALA A 308 -7.72 -20.11 -11.04
CA ALA A 308 -8.97 -20.83 -11.28
C ALA A 308 -9.13 -22.03 -10.34
N GLU A 309 -8.06 -22.76 -10.05
CA GLU A 309 -8.15 -23.93 -9.18
C GLU A 309 -8.31 -23.55 -7.71
N PHE A 310 -7.68 -22.45 -7.28
CA PHE A 310 -7.88 -21.90 -5.94
C PHE A 310 -9.33 -21.55 -5.69
N ILE A 311 -9.96 -20.86 -6.65
CA ILE A 311 -11.39 -20.53 -6.59
C ILE A 311 -12.23 -21.79 -6.42
N ARG A 312 -12.03 -22.81 -7.27
CA ARG A 312 -12.82 -24.05 -7.20
C ARG A 312 -12.68 -24.79 -5.87
N VAL A 313 -11.46 -24.89 -5.34
CA VAL A 313 -11.23 -25.52 -4.04
C VAL A 313 -11.91 -24.71 -2.93
N PHE A 314 -11.82 -23.38 -2.99
CA PHE A 314 -12.48 -22.52 -2.03
C PHE A 314 -14.01 -22.63 -2.10
N GLU A 315 -14.61 -22.64 -3.30
CA GLU A 315 -16.04 -22.86 -3.53
C GLU A 315 -16.53 -24.18 -2.92
N GLU A 316 -15.84 -25.28 -3.25
CA GLU A 316 -16.19 -26.62 -2.79
C GLU A 316 -16.17 -26.71 -1.25
N GLU A 317 -15.17 -26.09 -0.62
CA GLU A 317 -15.02 -26.13 0.83
C GLU A 317 -15.93 -25.15 1.57
N SER A 318 -16.22 -24.00 0.96
CA SER A 318 -17.21 -23.03 1.44
C SER A 318 -18.61 -23.62 1.42
N LYS A 319 -18.96 -24.36 0.36
CA LYS A 319 -20.25 -25.07 0.27
C LYS A 319 -20.44 -26.11 1.36
N LYS A 320 -19.44 -26.96 1.59
CA LYS A 320 -19.47 -27.94 2.68
C LYS A 320 -19.65 -27.25 4.03
N LEU A 321 -18.92 -26.17 4.27
CA LEU A 321 -19.01 -25.44 5.52
C LEU A 321 -20.38 -24.76 5.70
N TYR A 322 -20.94 -24.20 4.63
CA TYR A 322 -22.28 -23.61 4.66
C TYR A 322 -23.35 -24.65 5.03
N GLU A 323 -23.26 -25.86 4.47
CA GLU A 323 -24.14 -26.98 4.81
C GLU A 323 -23.91 -27.49 6.25
N GLU A 324 -22.67 -27.54 6.72
CA GLU A 324 -22.28 -27.98 8.06
C GLU A 324 -22.74 -27.01 9.18
N GLU A 325 -22.57 -25.70 8.97
CA GLU A 325 -22.90 -24.65 9.96
C GLU A 325 -24.35 -24.18 9.88
N GLY A 326 -25.10 -24.61 8.85
CA GLY A 326 -26.51 -24.22 8.65
C GLY A 326 -26.70 -22.81 8.09
N GLY A 327 -25.65 -22.23 7.49
CA GLY A 327 -25.65 -20.90 6.90
C GLY A 327 -24.38 -20.10 7.21
N ILE A 328 -24.03 -19.18 6.32
CA ILE A 328 -22.94 -18.20 6.48
C ILE A 328 -23.45 -16.85 5.99
N ASP A 329 -23.37 -15.83 6.83
CA ASP A 329 -23.94 -14.50 6.55
C ASP A 329 -22.92 -13.55 5.91
N PHE A 330 -21.64 -13.69 6.26
CA PHE A 330 -20.59 -12.77 5.83
C PHE A 330 -19.37 -13.46 5.21
N LEU A 331 -18.79 -12.80 4.21
CA LEU A 331 -17.46 -13.09 3.69
C LEU A 331 -16.47 -11.99 4.13
N LEU A 332 -15.49 -12.37 4.94
CA LEU A 332 -14.40 -11.51 5.39
C LEU A 332 -13.32 -11.36 4.32
N GLN A 333 -13.00 -10.12 3.98
CA GLN A 333 -11.91 -9.77 3.06
C GLN A 333 -10.92 -8.81 3.71
N GLY A 334 -9.64 -9.02 3.40
CA GLY A 334 -8.54 -8.16 3.83
C GLY A 334 -8.34 -6.93 2.95
N THR A 335 -9.39 -6.43 2.27
CA THR A 335 -9.30 -5.27 1.36
C THR A 335 -8.75 -4.05 2.10
N ILE A 336 -7.76 -3.37 1.51
CA ILE A 336 -7.11 -2.19 2.09
C ILE A 336 -7.42 -0.92 1.31
N TYR A 337 -7.08 0.24 1.86
CA TYR A 337 -7.45 1.54 1.29
C TYR A 337 -6.97 1.76 -0.16
N PRO A 338 -5.73 1.40 -0.53
CA PRO A 338 -5.30 1.46 -1.95
C PRO A 338 -6.23 0.70 -2.91
N ASP A 339 -6.77 -0.46 -2.52
CA ASP A 339 -7.68 -1.23 -3.37
C ASP A 339 -9.00 -0.50 -3.61
N VAL A 340 -9.50 0.19 -2.60
CA VAL A 340 -10.73 1.00 -2.66
C VAL A 340 -10.54 2.22 -3.56
N VAL A 341 -9.38 2.87 -3.47
CA VAL A 341 -9.07 4.03 -4.32
C VAL A 341 -8.93 3.63 -5.79
N GLU A 342 -8.22 2.54 -6.08
CA GLU A 342 -8.07 2.02 -7.45
C GLU A 342 -9.39 1.55 -8.07
N SER A 343 -10.27 0.97 -7.26
CA SER A 343 -11.61 0.54 -7.71
C SER A 343 -12.60 1.70 -7.82
N GLY A 344 -12.42 2.80 -7.06
CA GLY A 344 -13.25 4.00 -7.14
C GLY A 344 -13.02 4.86 -8.38
N SER A 345 -11.87 4.71 -9.06
CA SER A 345 -11.53 5.41 -10.30
C SER A 345 -12.00 4.66 -11.56
N GLY A 346 -13.27 4.83 -11.95
CA GLY A 346 -13.78 4.40 -13.27
C GLY A 346 -13.80 2.88 -13.51
N GLU A 347 -13.65 2.46 -14.79
CA GLU A 347 -13.86 1.09 -15.32
C GLU A 347 -13.23 -0.07 -14.52
N ALA A 348 -12.23 0.20 -13.67
CA ALA A 348 -11.60 -0.76 -12.77
C ALA A 348 -12.54 -1.36 -11.70
N ALA A 349 -13.61 -0.64 -11.30
CA ALA A 349 -14.64 -1.13 -10.37
C ALA A 349 -15.30 -2.44 -10.84
N VAL A 350 -15.51 -2.56 -12.16
CA VAL A 350 -16.18 -3.71 -12.79
C VAL A 350 -15.24 -4.91 -12.91
N ILE A 351 -13.93 -4.65 -12.99
CA ILE A 351 -12.91 -5.69 -13.16
C ILE A 351 -12.53 -6.33 -11.81
N LYS A 352 -12.32 -5.53 -10.74
CA LYS A 352 -11.96 -6.10 -9.42
C LYS A 352 -13.14 -6.76 -8.68
N SER A 353 -14.38 -6.33 -8.92
CA SER A 353 -15.57 -6.98 -8.32
C SER A 353 -15.67 -8.47 -8.70
N HIS A 354 -15.27 -8.81 -9.92
CA HIS A 354 -15.20 -10.20 -10.40
C HIS A 354 -13.96 -10.96 -9.93
N HIS A 355 -12.95 -10.31 -9.36
CA HIS A 355 -11.72 -10.99 -8.93
C HIS A 355 -11.65 -11.25 -7.41
N ASN A 356 -12.27 -10.40 -6.58
CA ASN A 356 -12.31 -10.62 -5.13
C ASN A 356 -13.49 -11.52 -4.69
N VAL A 357 -14.58 -11.56 -5.47
CA VAL A 357 -15.80 -12.37 -5.19
C VAL A 357 -16.05 -13.43 -6.27
N GLY A 358 -15.14 -13.57 -7.27
CA GLY A 358 -15.31 -14.40 -8.48
C GLY A 358 -15.26 -15.90 -8.27
N GLY A 359 -15.66 -16.37 -7.10
CA GLY A 359 -15.56 -17.74 -6.66
C GLY A 359 -16.52 -18.09 -5.54
N LEU A 360 -17.67 -17.43 -5.47
CA LEU A 360 -18.78 -17.91 -4.66
C LEU A 360 -19.92 -18.29 -5.60
N PRO A 361 -20.59 -19.43 -5.35
CA PRO A 361 -21.76 -19.83 -6.13
C PRO A 361 -22.82 -18.72 -6.15
N ASP A 362 -23.52 -18.53 -7.28
CA ASP A 362 -24.57 -17.50 -7.44
C ASP A 362 -25.72 -17.63 -6.42
N ASP A 363 -25.84 -18.79 -5.76
CA ASP A 363 -26.81 -19.11 -4.71
C ASP A 363 -26.34 -18.79 -3.28
N MET A 364 -25.10 -18.33 -3.08
CA MET A 364 -24.58 -17.90 -1.78
C MET A 364 -24.63 -16.39 -1.60
N GLU A 365 -25.76 -15.87 -1.11
CA GLU A 365 -25.88 -14.46 -0.70
C GLU A 365 -25.14 -14.21 0.62
N MET A 366 -23.88 -13.77 0.55
CA MET A 366 -23.09 -13.32 1.71
C MET A 366 -22.84 -11.80 1.64
N GLU A 367 -22.94 -11.12 2.78
CA GLU A 367 -22.53 -9.73 2.92
C GLU A 367 -21.00 -9.62 3.03
N LEU A 368 -20.38 -8.62 2.38
CA LEU A 368 -18.93 -8.41 2.49
C LEU A 368 -18.58 -7.71 3.81
N LEU A 369 -17.60 -8.26 4.53
CA LEU A 369 -17.00 -7.65 5.72
C LEU A 369 -15.56 -7.25 5.41
N GLU A 370 -15.29 -5.94 5.32
CA GLU A 370 -13.97 -5.40 4.93
C GLU A 370 -13.41 -4.46 6.02
N PRO A 371 -12.91 -4.99 7.15
CA PRO A 371 -12.59 -4.16 8.31
C PRO A 371 -11.34 -3.29 8.11
N LEU A 372 -10.46 -3.64 7.16
CA LEU A 372 -9.20 -2.94 6.88
C LEU A 372 -9.31 -1.90 5.76
N ARG A 373 -10.51 -1.71 5.19
CA ARG A 373 -10.74 -0.89 3.98
C ARG A 373 -10.30 0.57 4.09
N LEU A 374 -10.06 1.08 5.30
CA LEU A 374 -9.65 2.47 5.59
C LEU A 374 -8.15 2.61 5.84
N LEU A 375 -7.38 1.52 5.81
CA LEU A 375 -5.98 1.48 6.20
C LEU A 375 -5.04 1.36 5.00
N PHE A 376 -3.90 2.04 5.07
CA PHE A 376 -2.74 1.73 4.26
C PHE A 376 -1.99 0.49 4.79
N LYS A 377 -1.12 -0.08 3.95
CA LYS A 377 -0.38 -1.31 4.27
C LYS A 377 0.47 -1.22 5.54
N ASP A 378 1.08 -0.07 5.80
CA ASP A 378 1.88 0.19 6.99
C ASP A 378 1.01 0.32 8.25
N GLU A 379 -0.20 0.88 8.12
CA GLU A 379 -1.21 0.94 9.18
C GLU A 379 -1.74 -0.46 9.50
N VAL A 380 -2.05 -1.29 8.50
CA VAL A 380 -2.45 -2.70 8.69
C VAL A 380 -1.40 -3.45 9.49
N ARG A 381 -0.11 -3.22 9.20
CA ARG A 381 0.98 -3.83 9.94
C ARG A 381 0.95 -3.42 11.41
N LYS A 382 0.91 -2.11 11.69
CA LYS A 382 0.83 -1.60 13.05
C LYS A 382 -0.40 -2.14 13.81
N VAL A 383 -1.57 -2.24 13.15
CA VAL A 383 -2.76 -2.88 13.74
C VAL A 383 -2.49 -4.33 14.10
N GLY A 384 -1.80 -5.09 13.24
CA GLY A 384 -1.38 -6.46 13.52
C GLY A 384 -0.58 -6.59 14.81
N GLU A 385 0.36 -5.68 15.05
CA GLU A 385 1.15 -5.65 16.29
C GLU A 385 0.28 -5.30 17.51
N GLU A 386 -0.59 -4.30 17.39
CA GLU A 386 -1.51 -3.89 18.47
C GLU A 386 -2.48 -5.00 18.89
N ILE A 387 -2.91 -5.85 17.95
CA ILE A 387 -3.78 -7.00 18.24
C ILE A 387 -3.01 -8.25 18.67
N GLY A 388 -1.69 -8.16 18.85
CA GLY A 388 -0.84 -9.21 19.43
C GLY A 388 -0.24 -10.20 18.44
N ILE A 389 -0.27 -9.92 17.13
CA ILE A 389 0.46 -10.73 16.15
C ILE A 389 1.95 -10.39 16.27
N ALA A 390 2.80 -11.41 16.33
CA ALA A 390 4.25 -11.21 16.44
C ALA A 390 4.79 -10.36 15.28
N SER A 391 5.68 -9.41 15.58
CA SER A 391 6.24 -8.45 14.60
C SER A 391 6.87 -9.17 13.39
N GLU A 392 7.52 -10.31 13.62
CA GLU A 392 8.11 -11.14 12.57
C GLU A 392 7.08 -11.71 11.56
N LEU A 393 5.81 -11.82 11.93
CA LEU A 393 4.72 -12.28 11.06
C LEU A 393 4.09 -11.10 10.30
N VAL A 394 3.89 -10.00 11.01
CA VAL A 394 3.32 -8.76 10.47
C VAL A 394 4.22 -8.14 9.40
N TRP A 395 5.53 -8.16 9.64
CA TRP A 395 6.52 -7.55 8.76
C TRP A 395 7.13 -8.56 7.78
N ARG A 396 6.50 -9.73 7.62
CA ARG A 396 6.85 -10.66 6.55
C ARG A 396 6.80 -9.96 5.20
N GLN A 397 7.71 -10.38 4.35
CA GLN A 397 7.71 -9.97 2.95
C GLN A 397 6.40 -10.37 2.26
N PRO A 398 5.99 -9.61 1.23
CA PRO A 398 4.92 -10.04 0.35
C PRO A 398 5.27 -11.39 -0.28
N PHE A 399 4.26 -12.26 -0.38
CA PHE A 399 4.35 -13.54 -1.07
C PHE A 399 3.30 -13.57 -2.18
N PRO A 400 3.68 -13.90 -3.43
CA PRO A 400 2.76 -13.87 -4.56
C PRO A 400 1.68 -14.94 -4.41
N GLY A 401 0.45 -14.67 -4.90
CA GLY A 401 -0.65 -15.64 -4.87
C GLY A 401 -0.33 -16.98 -5.55
N PRO A 402 0.29 -17.00 -6.75
CA PRO A 402 0.82 -18.23 -7.37
C PRO A 402 1.97 -18.90 -6.59
N GLY A 403 2.48 -18.25 -5.55
CA GLY A 403 3.57 -18.73 -4.70
C GLY A 403 4.84 -19.05 -5.49
N LEU A 404 5.42 -20.21 -5.19
CA LEU A 404 6.66 -20.68 -5.81
C LEU A 404 6.53 -20.98 -7.31
N ALA A 405 5.32 -21.02 -7.87
CA ALA A 405 5.11 -21.33 -9.29
C ALA A 405 5.74 -20.33 -10.24
N ILE A 406 5.81 -19.04 -9.85
CA ILE A 406 6.45 -17.96 -10.61
C ILE A 406 7.92 -17.74 -10.22
N ARG A 407 8.42 -18.55 -9.27
CA ARG A 407 9.84 -18.63 -8.89
C ARG A 407 10.50 -19.90 -9.43
N CYS A 408 9.74 -20.72 -10.14
CA CYS A 408 10.20 -21.94 -10.80
C CYS A 408 10.00 -21.77 -12.31
N LEU A 409 11.04 -21.39 -13.04
CA LEU A 409 10.92 -21.14 -14.48
C LEU A 409 10.63 -22.44 -15.23
N GLY A 410 9.71 -22.34 -16.19
CA GLY A 410 9.21 -23.48 -16.95
C GLY A 410 8.34 -24.41 -16.12
N GLU A 411 8.41 -25.72 -16.42
CA GLU A 411 7.61 -26.76 -15.77
C GLU A 411 7.94 -26.91 -14.28
N ILE A 412 6.90 -27.05 -13.47
CA ILE A 412 6.97 -27.24 -12.02
C ILE A 412 6.99 -28.74 -11.71
N THR A 413 7.98 -29.16 -10.92
CA THR A 413 8.11 -30.53 -10.41
C THR A 413 8.40 -30.52 -8.92
N GLU A 414 8.10 -31.61 -8.21
CA GLU A 414 8.37 -31.70 -6.76
C GLU A 414 9.87 -31.54 -6.45
N GLU A 415 10.75 -32.05 -7.31
CA GLU A 415 12.21 -31.85 -7.18
C GLU A 415 12.59 -30.37 -7.21
N LYS A 416 12.06 -29.62 -8.19
CA LYS A 416 12.33 -28.18 -8.31
C LYS A 416 11.74 -27.39 -7.14
N LEU A 417 10.53 -27.75 -6.70
CA LEU A 417 9.89 -27.11 -5.55
C LEU A 417 10.68 -27.36 -4.26
N HIS A 418 11.18 -28.58 -4.06
CA HIS A 418 12.06 -28.90 -2.94
C HIS A 418 13.32 -28.01 -2.96
N ILE A 419 14.00 -27.90 -4.11
CA ILE A 419 15.18 -27.02 -4.25
C ILE A 419 14.86 -25.58 -3.87
N ILE A 420 13.75 -25.02 -4.38
CA ILE A 420 13.36 -23.64 -4.09
C ILE A 420 13.01 -23.47 -2.61
N ARG A 421 12.21 -24.37 -2.01
CA ARG A 421 11.83 -24.29 -0.59
C ARG A 421 13.03 -24.32 0.35
N GLU A 422 13.98 -25.23 0.12
CA GLU A 422 15.18 -25.35 0.95
C GLU A 422 16.13 -24.16 0.76
N SER A 423 16.40 -23.78 -0.50
CA SER A 423 17.29 -22.64 -0.77
C SER A 423 16.72 -21.31 -0.27
N ASP A 424 15.41 -21.09 -0.40
CA ASP A 424 14.70 -19.91 0.12
C ASP A 424 14.74 -19.87 1.65
N ALA A 425 14.60 -21.01 2.32
CA ALA A 425 14.70 -21.09 3.78
C ALA A 425 16.10 -20.68 4.28
N ILE A 426 17.16 -21.17 3.63
CA ILE A 426 18.55 -20.79 3.95
C ILE A 426 18.78 -19.29 3.73
N LEU A 427 18.34 -18.75 2.60
CA LEU A 427 18.44 -17.32 2.31
C LEU A 427 17.74 -16.49 3.39
N ARG A 428 16.52 -16.86 3.76
CA ARG A 428 15.75 -16.15 4.79
C ARG A 428 16.41 -16.21 6.16
N GLU A 429 16.96 -17.36 6.53
CA GLU A 429 17.69 -17.53 7.78
C GLU A 429 18.93 -16.63 7.84
N GLU A 430 19.76 -16.61 6.80
CA GLU A 430 20.97 -15.79 6.79
C GLU A 430 20.67 -14.29 6.76
N VAL A 431 19.64 -13.86 6.04
CA VAL A 431 19.19 -12.45 6.05
C VAL A 431 18.75 -12.03 7.46
N ARG A 432 18.03 -12.90 8.18
CA ARG A 432 17.63 -12.68 9.58
C ARG A 432 18.82 -12.63 10.53
N LEU A 433 19.74 -13.60 10.46
CA LEU A 433 20.90 -13.67 11.34
C LEU A 433 21.83 -12.46 11.20
N ASN A 434 21.82 -11.80 10.05
CA ASN A 434 22.59 -10.59 9.78
C ASN A 434 21.78 -9.28 9.93
N GLY A 435 20.54 -9.35 10.41
CA GLY A 435 19.71 -8.17 10.69
C GLY A 435 19.25 -7.38 9.45
N LEU A 436 19.27 -7.98 8.26
CA LEU A 436 18.98 -7.30 6.99
C LEU A 436 17.47 -7.31 6.65
N GLU A 437 16.62 -7.96 7.44
CA GLU A 437 15.18 -8.16 7.16
C GLU A 437 14.38 -6.86 7.01
N ARG A 438 14.80 -5.80 7.71
CA ARG A 438 14.13 -4.48 7.65
C ARG A 438 14.69 -3.57 6.57
N GLU A 439 15.91 -3.85 6.12
CA GLU A 439 16.58 -3.08 5.07
C GLU A 439 16.13 -3.56 3.68
N ILE A 440 16.00 -4.88 3.51
CA ILE A 440 15.62 -5.48 2.24
C ILE A 440 14.10 -5.66 2.19
N TRP A 441 13.46 -5.04 1.20
CA TRP A 441 12.00 -5.04 1.07
C TRP A 441 11.44 -6.41 0.68
N GLN A 442 12.08 -7.09 -0.28
CA GLN A 442 11.72 -8.44 -0.69
C GLN A 442 12.97 -9.20 -1.14
N TYR A 443 13.09 -10.47 -0.75
CA TYR A 443 14.18 -11.36 -1.10
C TYR A 443 13.72 -12.82 -1.13
N PHE A 444 14.14 -13.55 -2.17
CA PHE A 444 13.74 -14.93 -2.41
C PHE A 444 14.72 -15.64 -3.35
N THR A 445 14.64 -16.96 -3.38
CA THR A 445 15.32 -17.75 -4.41
C THR A 445 14.41 -18.06 -5.59
N VAL A 446 15.03 -18.17 -6.77
CA VAL A 446 14.38 -18.50 -8.04
C VAL A 446 15.18 -19.61 -8.72
N LEU A 447 14.49 -20.50 -9.43
CA LEU A 447 15.10 -21.55 -10.22
C LEU A 447 15.01 -21.22 -11.71
N PRO A 448 16.08 -20.77 -12.37
CA PRO A 448 16.10 -20.36 -13.78
C PRO A 448 15.89 -21.50 -14.78
N ASN A 449 15.81 -22.74 -14.29
CA ASN A 449 15.86 -23.96 -15.09
C ASN A 449 17.16 -24.13 -15.92
N ILE A 450 18.27 -23.58 -15.42
CA ILE A 450 19.61 -23.74 -16.00
C ILE A 450 20.37 -24.81 -15.20
N ARG A 451 21.00 -25.74 -15.91
CA ARG A 451 21.93 -26.72 -15.32
C ARG A 451 23.38 -26.37 -15.64
N SER A 452 24.26 -26.62 -14.68
CA SER A 452 25.66 -26.23 -14.77
C SER A 452 26.57 -27.37 -14.35
N VAL A 453 27.80 -27.39 -14.88
CA VAL A 453 28.82 -28.34 -14.41
C VAL A 453 29.43 -27.86 -13.10
N GLY A 454 29.69 -28.78 -12.18
CA GLY A 454 30.36 -28.51 -10.91
C GLY A 454 31.31 -29.62 -10.54
N VAL A 455 32.14 -29.36 -9.53
CA VAL A 455 32.96 -30.37 -8.86
C VAL A 455 32.60 -30.31 -7.39
N MET A 456 32.01 -31.39 -6.87
CA MET A 456 31.69 -31.52 -5.45
C MET A 456 32.33 -32.78 -4.91
N GLY A 457 33.23 -32.62 -3.94
CA GLY A 457 34.18 -33.67 -3.59
C GLY A 457 35.06 -34.03 -4.79
N ASP A 458 35.18 -35.32 -5.09
CA ASP A 458 36.00 -35.82 -6.21
C ASP A 458 35.18 -36.14 -7.47
N PHE A 459 33.89 -35.81 -7.52
CA PHE A 459 32.99 -36.15 -8.61
C PHE A 459 32.52 -34.92 -9.39
N ARG A 460 32.34 -35.09 -10.70
CA ARG A 460 31.71 -34.08 -11.57
C ARG A 460 30.20 -34.13 -11.41
N THR A 461 29.58 -32.98 -11.15
CA THR A 461 28.13 -32.84 -11.04
C THR A 461 27.53 -32.07 -12.23
N TYR A 462 26.25 -32.28 -12.50
CA TYR A 462 25.47 -31.52 -13.47
C TYR A 462 24.08 -31.20 -12.89
N ASP A 463 24.06 -30.15 -12.08
CA ASP A 463 22.95 -29.79 -11.19
C ASP A 463 22.40 -28.39 -11.52
N TYR A 464 21.32 -28.00 -10.83
CA TYR A 464 20.65 -26.73 -11.07
C TYR A 464 21.46 -25.53 -10.56
N THR A 465 21.29 -24.41 -11.27
CA THR A 465 21.67 -23.08 -10.80
C THR A 465 20.50 -22.46 -10.03
N VAL A 466 20.73 -21.87 -8.87
CA VAL A 466 19.74 -21.08 -8.12
C VAL A 466 20.08 -19.60 -8.26
N GLY A 467 19.08 -18.79 -8.58
CA GLY A 467 19.17 -17.33 -8.53
C GLY A 467 18.72 -16.81 -7.17
N ILE A 468 19.42 -15.80 -6.66
CA ILE A 468 19.01 -15.01 -5.51
C ILE A 468 18.51 -13.67 -6.06
N ARG A 469 17.31 -13.28 -5.63
CA ARG A 469 16.72 -11.96 -5.89
C ARG A 469 16.54 -11.25 -4.58
N ALA A 470 17.02 -10.02 -4.45
CA ALA A 470 16.77 -9.16 -3.31
C ALA A 470 16.68 -7.70 -3.75
N VAL A 471 15.66 -6.99 -3.29
CA VAL A 471 15.37 -5.61 -3.72
C VAL A 471 15.03 -4.71 -2.53
N THR A 472 15.37 -3.44 -2.68
CA THR A 472 14.97 -2.33 -1.81
C THR A 472 13.92 -1.50 -2.55
N SER A 473 12.83 -1.19 -1.87
CA SER A 473 11.72 -0.41 -2.45
C SER A 473 10.88 0.22 -1.33
N VAL A 474 10.18 1.29 -1.66
CA VAL A 474 9.20 1.93 -0.78
C VAL A 474 7.79 1.39 -1.05
N ASP A 475 7.42 1.20 -2.32
CA ASP A 475 6.06 0.88 -2.76
C ASP A 475 5.97 -0.24 -3.81
N GLY A 476 7.10 -0.80 -4.24
CA GLY A 476 7.17 -1.83 -5.27
C GLY A 476 7.00 -1.32 -6.70
N MET A 477 6.72 -0.03 -6.94
CA MET A 477 6.59 0.54 -8.29
C MET A 477 7.96 0.70 -8.96
N THR A 478 8.93 1.20 -8.20
CA THR A 478 10.35 1.19 -8.57
C THR A 478 11.15 0.47 -7.48
N SER A 479 12.21 -0.22 -7.88
CA SER A 479 13.06 -0.93 -6.91
C SER A 479 14.48 -1.04 -7.40
N ASP A 480 15.42 -0.95 -6.47
CA ASP A 480 16.83 -1.21 -6.75
C ASP A 480 17.27 -2.51 -6.09
N TRP A 481 18.25 -3.20 -6.67
CA TRP A 481 18.75 -4.45 -6.11
C TRP A 481 19.47 -4.18 -4.77
N ALA A 482 19.34 -5.09 -3.81
CA ALA A 482 19.88 -4.90 -2.46
C ALA A 482 21.40 -5.12 -2.42
N ARG A 483 22.16 -4.29 -1.71
CA ARG A 483 23.62 -4.43 -1.61
C ARG A 483 23.96 -5.34 -0.44
N ILE A 484 23.56 -6.61 -0.53
CA ILE A 484 23.86 -7.61 0.49
C ILE A 484 25.40 -7.71 0.62
N PRO A 485 25.96 -7.62 1.84
CA PRO A 485 27.40 -7.76 2.06
C PRO A 485 27.95 -9.05 1.43
N TYR A 486 29.13 -8.96 0.81
CA TYR A 486 29.69 -10.08 0.03
C TYR A 486 29.97 -11.32 0.89
N ASP A 487 30.34 -11.13 2.16
CA ASP A 487 30.53 -12.20 3.15
C ASP A 487 29.22 -12.92 3.47
N VAL A 488 28.10 -12.18 3.55
CA VAL A 488 26.77 -12.77 3.73
C VAL A 488 26.35 -13.55 2.47
N LEU A 489 26.58 -12.99 1.27
CA LEU A 489 26.33 -13.69 0.00
C LEU A 489 27.16 -14.96 -0.15
N GLU A 490 28.44 -14.92 0.23
CA GLU A 490 29.32 -16.09 0.24
C GLU A 490 28.78 -17.17 1.17
N LYS A 491 28.35 -16.80 2.38
CA LYS A 491 27.77 -17.74 3.35
C LYS A 491 26.48 -18.37 2.83
N ILE A 492 25.57 -17.57 2.28
CA ILE A 492 24.34 -18.06 1.63
C ILE A 492 24.70 -19.04 0.51
N SER A 493 25.63 -18.67 -0.36
CA SER A 493 26.04 -19.51 -1.49
C SER A 493 26.60 -20.85 -1.03
N ASN A 494 27.51 -20.82 -0.06
CA ASN A 494 28.13 -22.03 0.49
C ASN A 494 27.10 -22.94 1.16
N ARG A 495 26.17 -22.39 1.93
CA ARG A 495 25.11 -23.17 2.57
C ARG A 495 24.18 -23.81 1.55
N ILE A 496 23.68 -23.05 0.56
CA ILE A 496 22.78 -23.60 -0.46
C ILE A 496 23.45 -24.74 -1.23
N VAL A 497 24.70 -24.57 -1.68
CA VAL A 497 25.41 -25.61 -2.45
C VAL A 497 25.69 -26.88 -1.62
N ASN A 498 26.00 -26.73 -0.34
CA ASN A 498 26.35 -27.88 0.52
C ASN A 498 25.12 -28.58 1.14
N GLU A 499 24.05 -27.84 1.43
CA GLU A 499 22.87 -28.35 2.14
C GLU A 499 21.75 -28.78 1.17
N VAL A 500 21.63 -28.13 0.00
CA VAL A 500 20.53 -28.38 -0.95
C VAL A 500 20.98 -29.31 -2.08
N LYS A 501 20.54 -30.57 -1.99
CA LYS A 501 20.79 -31.57 -3.03
C LYS A 501 20.24 -31.11 -4.39
N GLY A 502 21.05 -31.22 -5.43
CA GLY A 502 20.67 -30.85 -6.80
C GLY A 502 20.97 -29.39 -7.16
N VAL A 503 21.76 -28.67 -6.34
CA VAL A 503 22.22 -27.31 -6.62
C VAL A 503 23.74 -27.24 -6.61
N ASN A 504 24.35 -26.67 -7.65
CA ASN A 504 25.81 -26.54 -7.71
C ASN A 504 26.32 -25.15 -8.10
N ARG A 505 25.41 -24.19 -8.28
CA ARG A 505 25.76 -22.85 -8.71
C ARG A 505 24.74 -21.85 -8.21
N ILE A 506 25.24 -20.70 -7.77
CA ILE A 506 24.43 -19.60 -7.27
C ILE A 506 24.74 -18.36 -8.11
N VAL A 507 23.71 -17.59 -8.42
CA VAL A 507 23.82 -16.29 -9.09
C VAL A 507 23.01 -15.25 -8.34
N TYR A 508 23.37 -13.98 -8.43
CA TYR A 508 22.65 -12.87 -7.80
C TYR A 508 22.14 -11.90 -8.86
N ASP A 509 20.85 -11.56 -8.79
CA ASP A 509 20.22 -10.64 -9.74
C ASP A 509 20.46 -9.18 -9.35
N VAL A 510 21.33 -8.52 -10.11
CA VAL A 510 21.73 -7.12 -9.96
C VAL A 510 20.98 -6.16 -10.90
N THR A 511 19.78 -6.55 -11.35
CA THR A 511 18.96 -5.76 -12.29
C THR A 511 17.89 -4.97 -11.55
N SER A 512 17.85 -3.65 -11.72
CA SER A 512 16.84 -2.79 -11.10
C SER A 512 15.50 -2.81 -11.86
N LYS A 513 14.42 -2.37 -11.21
CA LYS A 513 13.10 -2.11 -11.81
C LYS A 513 12.90 -0.61 -11.93
N PRO A 514 12.82 -0.05 -13.17
CA PRO A 514 13.08 -0.66 -14.49
C PRO A 514 14.59 -0.92 -14.76
N PRO A 515 14.97 -1.73 -15.78
CA PRO A 515 14.14 -2.30 -16.84
C PRO A 515 13.48 -3.66 -16.55
N SER A 516 13.86 -4.35 -15.47
CA SER A 516 13.27 -5.66 -15.11
C SER A 516 12.06 -5.53 -14.17
N THR A 517 11.49 -6.67 -13.77
CA THR A 517 10.50 -6.80 -12.70
C THR A 517 11.15 -7.35 -11.42
N ILE A 518 10.40 -7.39 -10.31
CA ILE A 518 10.89 -7.98 -9.05
C ILE A 518 10.91 -9.50 -9.16
N GLU A 519 9.76 -10.12 -9.46
CA GLU A 519 9.62 -11.55 -9.77
C GLU A 519 10.11 -11.83 -11.20
N TRP A 520 10.54 -13.06 -11.47
CA TRP A 520 11.07 -13.47 -12.77
C TRP A 520 10.00 -13.94 -13.77
N GLU A 521 8.78 -14.21 -13.30
CA GLU A 521 7.58 -14.60 -14.06
C GLU A 521 6.29 -14.00 -13.45
#